data_AF-A0A7V8NQ60-F1
#
_entry.id   AF-A0A7V8NQ60-F1
#
_cell.length_a   1.000
_cell.length_b   1.000
_cell.length_c   1.000
_cell.angle_alpha   90.00
_cell.angle_beta   90.00
_cell.angle_gamma   90.00
#
_symmetry.space_group_name_H-M   'P 1'
#
loop_
_entity.id
_entity.type
_entity.pdbx_description
1 polymer ?
#
loop_
_entity_poly.entity_id
_entity_poly.type
_entity_poly.pdbx_seq_one_letter_code
_entity_poly.pdbx_strand_id
1 'polypeptide(L)' 'FESTANKIRTAPLWGVRLHSRLMHDGAAVTLLDAIRRHKGEAEQVTEKFEKLKSSEKEALLEFLRSL' A
#
# COMPACT_ATOMS: atom_id res chain seq x y z
N PHE A 1 14.19 -8.87 23.89
CA PHE A 1 14.21 -7.78 22.90
C PHE A 1 13.65 -8.31 21.60
N GLU A 2 12.64 -7.67 21.01
CA GLU A 2 12.22 -8.01 19.65
C GLU A 2 13.28 -7.55 18.66
N SER A 3 13.66 -8.42 17.72
CA SER A 3 14.65 -8.11 16.69
C SER A 3 14.05 -7.18 15.63
N THR A 4 14.74 -6.09 15.30
CA THR A 4 14.34 -5.15 14.25
C THR A 4 14.81 -5.55 12.86
N ALA A 5 15.52 -6.67 12.72
CA ALA A 5 16.16 -7.08 11.46
C ALA A 5 15.21 -7.19 10.26
N ASN A 6 13.93 -7.51 10.52
CA ASN A 6 12.89 -7.65 9.49
C ASN A 6 11.81 -6.56 9.57
N LYS A 7 12.04 -5.50 10.34
CA LYS A 7 11.10 -4.38 10.44
C LYS A 7 11.45 -3.34 9.39
N ILE A 8 10.44 -2.87 8.68
CA ILE A 8 10.61 -1.82 7.68
C ILE A 8 9.80 -0.61 8.10
N ARG A 9 10.40 0.57 7.97
CA ARG A 9 9.70 1.82 8.24
C ARG A 9 8.62 2.04 7.19
N THR A 10 7.40 2.36 7.62
CA THR A 10 6.32 2.82 6.75
C THR A 10 6.80 4.03 5.93
N ALA A 11 6.78 3.91 4.61
CA ALA A 11 7.18 4.98 3.72
C ALA A 11 6.12 6.10 3.71
N PRO A 12 6.50 7.38 3.60
CA PRO A 12 5.53 8.45 3.38
C PRO A 12 4.88 8.29 2.01
N LEU A 13 3.61 8.71 1.88
CA LEU A 13 2.86 8.61 0.62
C LEU A 13 2.95 9.88 -0.24
N TRP A 14 3.62 10.94 0.22
CA TRP A 14 3.82 12.16 -0.56
C TRP A 14 4.64 11.86 -1.81
N GLY A 15 4.12 12.25 -2.97
CA GLY A 15 4.72 11.97 -4.27
C GLY A 15 4.54 10.53 -4.74
N VAL A 16 3.67 9.72 -4.12
CA VAL A 16 3.55 8.29 -4.48
C VAL A 16 3.19 8.07 -5.95
N ARG A 17 2.46 9.01 -6.57
CA ARG A 17 2.13 8.97 -7.99
C ARG A 17 3.35 9.01 -8.93
N LEU A 18 4.48 9.52 -8.44
CA LEU A 18 5.72 9.67 -9.21
C LEU A 18 6.59 8.40 -9.16
N HIS A 19 6.24 7.41 -8.33
CA HIS A 19 6.98 6.16 -8.23
C HIS A 19 6.47 5.13 -9.26
N SER A 20 7.38 4.62 -10.10
CA SER A 20 7.08 3.58 -11.08
C SER A 20 7.12 2.16 -10.52
N ARG A 21 7.64 1.98 -9.30
CA ARG A 21 7.70 0.71 -8.55
C ARG A 21 7.35 0.97 -7.09
N LEU A 22 6.58 0.07 -6.51
CA LEU A 22 6.02 0.12 -5.17
C LEU A 22 6.40 -1.15 -4.40
N MET A 23 6.12 -1.15 -3.10
CA MET A 23 6.63 -2.12 -2.11
C MET A 23 8.14 -2.00 -1.88
N HIS A 24 8.61 -2.57 -0.77
CA HIS A 24 10.03 -2.54 -0.41
C HIS A 24 10.92 -3.34 -1.36
N ASP A 25 10.35 -4.33 -2.05
CA ASP A 25 11.00 -5.15 -3.07
C ASP A 25 10.79 -4.62 -4.50
N GLY A 26 10.04 -3.53 -4.69
CA GLY A 26 9.76 -2.94 -6.00
C GLY A 26 8.89 -3.80 -6.93
N ALA A 27 8.22 -4.83 -6.38
CA ALA A 27 7.54 -5.84 -7.18
C ALA A 27 6.13 -5.44 -7.65
N ALA A 28 5.54 -4.39 -7.10
CA ALA A 28 4.26 -3.86 -7.55
C ALA A 28 4.45 -2.65 -8.47
N VAL A 29 3.72 -2.59 -9.58
CA VAL A 29 3.74 -1.46 -10.54
C VAL A 29 2.45 -0.64 -10.53
N THR A 30 1.48 -1.03 -9.70
CA THR A 30 0.23 -0.28 -9.50
C THR A 30 -0.07 -0.14 -8.00
N LEU A 31 -0.75 0.95 -7.63
CA LEU A 31 -1.21 1.19 -6.26
C LEU A 31 -2.13 0.06 -5.76
N LEU A 32 -2.99 -0.45 -6.64
CA LEU A 32 -3.91 -1.54 -6.31
C LEU A 32 -3.15 -2.83 -5.97
N ASP A 33 -2.17 -3.21 -6.80
CA ASP A 33 -1.34 -4.40 -6.55
C ASP A 33 -0.49 -4.24 -5.29
N ALA A 34 0.04 -3.04 -5.06
CA ALA A 34 0.76 -2.73 -3.83
C ALA A 34 -0.15 -2.94 -2.62
N ILE A 35 -1.33 -2.31 -2.58
CA ILE A 35 -2.30 -2.47 -1.49
C ILE A 35 -2.63 -3.96 -1.26
N ARG A 36 -2.95 -4.72 -2.30
CA ARG A 36 -3.29 -6.15 -2.23
C ARG A 36 -2.16 -7.04 -1.74
N ARG A 37 -0.91 -6.70 -2.07
CA ARG A 37 0.28 -7.48 -1.71
C ARG A 37 0.70 -7.29 -0.26
N HIS A 38 0.23 -6.24 0.42
CA HIS A 38 0.56 -6.02 1.82
C HIS A 38 0.01 -7.14 2.71
N LYS A 39 0.89 -7.69 3.54
CA LYS A 39 0.65 -8.84 4.44
C LYS A 39 1.29 -8.59 5.81
N GLY A 40 1.18 -9.56 6.72
CA GLY A 40 1.72 -9.45 8.08
C GLY A 40 1.00 -8.34 8.84
N GLU A 41 1.75 -7.32 9.30
CA GLU A 41 1.20 -6.20 10.08
C GLU A 41 0.09 -5.42 9.33
N ALA A 42 0.10 -5.43 8.00
CA ALA A 42 -0.88 -4.73 7.18
C ALA A 42 -2.07 -5.61 6.74
N GLU A 43 -2.12 -6.90 7.09
CA GLU A 43 -3.14 -7.82 6.58
C GLU A 43 -4.57 -7.36 6.92
N GLN A 44 -4.81 -6.91 8.15
CA GLN A 44 -6.13 -6.44 8.57
C GLN A 44 -6.61 -5.23 7.75
N VAL A 45 -5.72 -4.30 7.38
CA VAL A 45 -6.10 -3.14 6.57
C VAL A 45 -6.29 -3.50 5.10
N THR A 46 -5.50 -4.45 4.58
CA THR A 46 -5.72 -5.02 3.24
C THR A 46 -7.09 -5.71 3.12
N GLU A 47 -7.49 -6.48 4.13
CA GLU A 47 -8.82 -7.11 4.15
C GLU A 47 -9.97 -6.09 4.24
N LYS A 48 -9.79 -5.01 5.02
CA LYS A 48 -10.76 -3.90 5.07
C LYS A 48 -10.88 -3.21 3.71
N PHE A 49 -9.75 -2.96 3.04
CA PHE A 49 -9.75 -2.44 1.68
C PHE A 49 -10.53 -3.36 0.74
N GLU A 50 -10.33 -4.68 0.79
CA GLU A 50 -11.04 -5.59 -0.11
C GLU A 50 -12.56 -5.63 0.09
N LYS A 51 -13.04 -5.31 1.30
CA LYS A 51 -14.47 -5.22 1.64
C LYS A 51 -15.12 -3.89 1.21
N LEU A 52 -14.34 -2.90 0.80
CA LEU A 52 -14.87 -1.64 0.27
C LEU A 52 -15.68 -1.88 -1.01
N LYS A 53 -16.72 -1.06 -1.23
CA LYS A 53 -17.39 -0.97 -2.52
C LYS A 53 -16.39 -0.49 -3.57
N SER A 54 -16.62 -0.83 -4.83
CA SER A 54 -15.76 -0.37 -5.93
C SER A 54 -15.56 1.15 -5.85
N SER A 55 -16.65 1.93 -5.76
CA SER A 55 -16.58 3.39 -5.71
C SER A 55 -15.67 3.94 -4.60
N GLU A 56 -15.62 3.26 -3.46
CA GLU A 56 -14.74 3.62 -2.33
C GLU A 56 -13.28 3.25 -2.61
N LYS A 57 -13.03 2.10 -3.25
CA LYS A 57 -11.68 1.72 -3.74
C LYS A 57 -11.20 2.74 -4.79
N GLU A 58 -12.05 3.11 -5.73
CA GLU A 58 -11.71 4.12 -6.76
C GLU A 58 -11.40 5.49 -6.13
N ALA A 59 -12.23 5.96 -5.19
CA ALA A 59 -11.98 7.22 -4.49
C ALA A 59 -10.66 7.21 -3.70
N LEU A 60 -10.31 6.09 -3.04
CA LEU A 60 -9.03 5.94 -2.36
C LEU A 60 -7.85 5.98 -3.36
N LEU A 61 -7.97 5.28 -4.48
CA LEU A 61 -6.93 5.27 -5.51
C LEU A 61 -6.77 6.64 -6.16
N GLU A 62 -7.85 7.40 -6.35
CA GLU A 62 -7.80 8.78 -6.82
C GLU A 62 -7.10 9.70 -5.83
N PHE A 63 -7.44 9.60 -4.54
CA PHE A 63 -6.73 10.32 -3.48
C PHE A 63 -5.22 10.03 -3.52
N LEU A 64 -4.82 8.76 -3.57
CA LEU A 64 -3.40 8.38 -3.66
C LEU A 64 -2.71 8.91 -4.92
N ARG A 65 -3.41 9.00 -6.05
CA ARG A 65 -2.87 9.58 -7.30
C ARG A 65 -2.71 11.11 -7.23
N SER A 66 -3.36 11.77 -6.28
CA SER A 66 -3.21 13.22 -6.06
C SER A 66 -2.02 13.58 -5.15
N LEU A 67 -1.48 12.61 -4.42
CA LEU A 67 -0.30 12.77 -3.56
C LEU A 67 1.01 12.77 -4.36
#